data_AF-A0A8J4VBQ0-F1
#
_entry.id   AF-A0A8J4VBQ0-F1
#
_cell.length_a   1.000
_cell.length_b   1.000
_cell.length_c   1.000
_cell.angle_alpha   90.00
_cell.angle_beta   90.00
_cell.angle_gamma   90.00
#
_symmetry.space_group_name_H-M   'P 1'
#
loop_
_entity.id
_entity.type
_entity.pdbx_description
1 polymer ?
#
loop_
_entity_poly.entity_id
_entity_poly.type
_entity_poly.pdbx_seq_one_letter_code
_entity_poly.pdbx_strand_id
1 'polypeptide(L)'
;MGAGQSLTASETRELCAKTTFTKDNISQIEKDFKKSADLDKSGGLNQAEFVKFFSSRLSNWSEETLNVIFKAFDTDKSGFLSCKECVAALYVLTKSPPQEKLGWIFDAFDQDNSGTLDYNELLQIRAVFVGTAIAFGEREFDLIDKAFTFEEGMKVEKKAFIATLINHGKFLRLIGFYENGEYSLY
;
A
#
# COMPACT_ATOMS: atom_id res chain seq x y z
N MET A 1 8.77 20.90 -11.10
CA MET A 1 9.72 19.83 -11.47
C MET A 1 9.13 18.55 -10.93
N GLY A 2 8.73 17.50 -11.65
CA GLY A 2 8.54 17.23 -13.07
C GLY A 2 7.93 15.83 -13.07
N ALA A 3 6.60 15.73 -13.09
CA ALA A 3 5.85 14.50 -12.78
C ALA A 3 6.03 13.34 -13.77
N GLY A 4 6.92 13.45 -14.77
CA GLY A 4 7.17 12.41 -15.78
C GLY A 4 8.62 11.96 -15.95
N GLN A 5 9.45 12.09 -14.92
CA GLN A 5 10.81 11.54 -14.99
C GLN A 5 10.83 10.06 -14.64
N SER A 6 11.57 9.29 -15.46
CA SER A 6 12.01 7.95 -15.09
C SER A 6 12.64 7.94 -13.70
N LEU A 7 12.49 6.84 -12.97
CA LEU A 7 13.10 6.69 -11.66
C LEU A 7 14.60 7.02 -11.74
N THR A 8 15.04 7.96 -10.92
CA THR A 8 16.46 8.31 -10.86
C THR A 8 17.27 7.12 -10.33
N ALA A 9 18.58 7.12 -10.58
CA ALA A 9 19.45 6.09 -10.03
C ALA A 9 19.43 6.05 -8.50
N SER A 10 19.14 7.18 -7.84
CA SER A 10 18.97 7.27 -6.39
C SER A 10 17.67 6.60 -5.94
N GLU A 11 16.55 6.95 -6.57
CA GLU A 11 15.23 6.36 -6.23
C GLU A 11 15.18 4.87 -6.52
N THR A 12 15.79 4.44 -7.62
CA THR A 12 15.89 3.01 -7.96
C THR A 12 16.67 2.25 -6.89
N ARG A 13 17.79 2.81 -6.40
CA ARG A 13 18.56 2.20 -5.30
C ARG A 13 17.78 2.20 -4.00
N GLU A 14 17.06 3.27 -3.71
CA GLU A 14 16.22 3.36 -2.52
C GLU A 14 15.09 2.31 -2.55
N LEU A 15 14.42 2.15 -3.68
CA LEU A 15 13.40 1.13 -3.89
C LEU A 15 14.00 -0.28 -3.80
N CYS A 16 15.16 -0.55 -4.41
CA CYS A 16 15.86 -1.83 -4.25
C CYS A 16 16.27 -2.11 -2.79
N ALA A 17 16.53 -1.07 -1.99
CA ALA A 17 16.90 -1.23 -0.58
C ALA A 17 15.70 -1.43 0.33
N LYS A 18 14.55 -0.84 -0.03
CA LYS A 18 13.31 -0.88 0.76
C LYS A 18 12.32 -1.96 0.30
N THR A 19 12.58 -2.61 -0.83
CA THR A 19 11.76 -3.69 -1.40
C THR A 19 12.67 -4.85 -1.79
N THR A 20 12.16 -6.09 -1.85
CA THR A 20 12.94 -7.21 -2.42
C THR A 20 12.99 -7.19 -3.96
N PHE A 21 12.48 -6.14 -4.61
CA PHE A 21 12.53 -6.03 -6.06
C PHE A 21 13.96 -5.75 -6.53
N THR A 22 14.38 -6.49 -7.55
CA THR A 22 15.63 -6.20 -8.25
C THR A 22 15.48 -4.99 -9.14
N LYS A 23 16.61 -4.41 -9.56
CA LYS A 23 16.63 -3.32 -10.54
C LYS A 23 15.89 -3.70 -11.84
N ASP A 24 15.95 -4.96 -12.24
CA ASP A 24 15.26 -5.46 -13.42
C ASP A 24 13.73 -5.53 -13.21
N ASN A 25 13.28 -5.97 -12.02
CA ASN A 25 11.86 -5.94 -11.67
C ASN A 25 11.30 -4.51 -11.68
N ILE A 26 12.01 -3.56 -11.05
CA ILE A 26 11.61 -2.15 -11.01
C ILE A 26 11.58 -1.55 -12.42
N SER A 27 12.60 -1.84 -13.24
CA SER A 27 12.66 -1.36 -14.64
C SER A 27 11.51 -1.91 -15.50
N GLN A 28 11.10 -3.15 -15.25
CA GLN A 28 9.99 -3.77 -15.97
C GLN A 28 8.64 -3.16 -15.53
N ILE A 29 8.45 -2.98 -14.22
CA ILE A 29 7.27 -2.30 -13.67
C ILE A 29 7.16 -0.87 -14.24
N GLU A 30 8.26 -0.13 -14.29
CA GLU A 30 8.29 1.22 -14.86
C GLU A 30 7.92 1.23 -16.35
N LYS A 31 8.37 0.23 -17.12
CA LYS A 31 7.99 0.09 -18.54
C LYS A 31 6.51 -0.23 -18.71
N ASP A 32 5.99 -1.16 -17.91
CA ASP A 32 4.58 -1.54 -17.94
C ASP A 32 3.68 -0.39 -17.48
N PHE A 33 4.14 0.38 -16.50
CA PHE A 33 3.53 1.61 -16.05
C PHE A 33 3.42 2.62 -17.19
N LYS A 34 4.54 2.98 -17.82
CA LYS A 34 4.57 3.97 -18.92
C LYS A 34 3.83 3.55 -20.18
N LYS A 35 3.70 2.25 -20.43
CA LYS A 35 3.04 1.74 -21.65
C LYS A 35 1.57 1.43 -21.46
N SER A 36 1.18 0.97 -20.29
CA SER A 36 -0.12 0.33 -20.08
C SER A 36 -0.95 0.99 -18.98
N ALA A 37 -0.35 1.82 -18.13
CA ALA A 37 -1.00 2.47 -17.00
C ALA A 37 -1.20 3.97 -17.25
N ASP A 38 -0.10 4.68 -17.52
CA ASP A 38 -0.05 6.12 -17.77
C ASP A 38 -0.51 6.40 -19.22
N LEU A 39 -1.82 6.46 -19.41
CA LEU A 39 -2.46 6.59 -20.72
C LEU A 39 -2.36 8.03 -21.22
N ASP A 40 -2.43 8.99 -20.30
CA ASP A 40 -2.31 10.42 -20.60
C ASP A 40 -0.87 10.92 -20.70
N LYS A 41 0.12 10.09 -20.32
CA LYS A 41 1.56 10.41 -20.29
C LYS A 41 1.87 11.57 -19.36
N SER A 42 1.07 11.75 -18.31
CA SER A 42 1.30 12.71 -17.25
C SER A 42 2.54 12.34 -16.43
N GLY A 43 2.94 11.07 -16.46
CA GLY A 43 4.11 10.55 -15.77
C GLY A 43 3.84 10.04 -14.36
N GLY A 44 2.60 10.19 -13.89
CA GLY A 44 2.03 9.53 -12.73
C GLY A 44 0.78 8.75 -13.14
N LEU A 45 0.14 8.06 -12.20
CA LEU A 45 -1.21 7.55 -12.41
C LEU A 45 -2.19 8.45 -11.71
N ASN A 46 -3.14 9.00 -12.45
CA ASN A 46 -4.33 9.52 -11.82
C ASN A 46 -5.21 8.36 -11.30
N GLN A 47 -6.19 8.70 -10.46
CA GLN A 47 -7.07 7.72 -9.83
C GLN A 47 -7.74 6.75 -10.84
N ALA A 48 -8.21 7.28 -11.97
CA ALA A 48 -8.89 6.48 -12.98
C ALA A 48 -7.93 5.51 -13.70
N GLU A 49 -6.71 5.96 -13.98
CA GLU A 49 -5.66 5.13 -14.57
C GLU A 49 -5.19 4.03 -13.63
N PHE A 50 -5.01 4.35 -12.35
CA PHE A 50 -4.69 3.37 -11.32
C PHE A 50 -5.78 2.30 -11.26
N VAL A 51 -7.03 2.69 -11.06
CA VAL A 51 -8.15 1.74 -10.99
C VAL A 51 -8.21 0.89 -12.26
N LYS A 52 -8.14 1.49 -13.45
CA LYS A 52 -8.20 0.74 -14.70
C LYS A 52 -7.04 -0.24 -14.87
N PHE A 53 -5.81 0.19 -14.54
CA PHE A 53 -4.62 -0.64 -14.64
C PHE A 53 -4.68 -1.85 -13.72
N PHE A 54 -5.14 -1.64 -12.49
CA PHE A 54 -5.21 -2.68 -11.48
C PHE A 54 -6.45 -3.56 -11.59
N SER A 55 -7.64 -3.02 -11.92
CA SER A 55 -8.85 -3.83 -12.16
C SER A 55 -8.66 -4.86 -13.28
N SER A 56 -7.85 -4.55 -14.29
CA SER A 56 -7.54 -5.48 -15.40
C SER A 56 -6.59 -6.62 -15.02
N ARG A 57 -5.79 -6.45 -13.95
CA ARG A 57 -4.76 -7.40 -13.50
C ARG A 57 -5.11 -8.10 -12.18
N LEU A 58 -5.90 -7.44 -11.35
CA LEU A 58 -6.40 -7.87 -10.05
C LEU A 58 -7.92 -7.99 -10.17
N SER A 59 -8.39 -8.94 -10.98
CA SER A 59 -9.82 -9.11 -11.29
C SER A 59 -10.70 -9.42 -10.07
N ASN A 60 -10.08 -9.72 -8.93
CA ASN A 60 -10.71 -9.93 -7.64
C ASN A 60 -10.92 -8.63 -6.84
N TRP A 61 -10.50 -7.46 -7.35
CA TRP A 61 -10.50 -6.19 -6.62
C TRP A 61 -11.56 -5.26 -7.21
N SER A 62 -12.43 -4.69 -6.36
CA SER A 62 -13.44 -3.74 -6.80
C SER A 62 -12.83 -2.35 -7.03
N GLU A 63 -13.50 -1.54 -7.84
CA GLU A 63 -13.07 -0.16 -8.10
C GLU A 63 -13.05 0.66 -6.80
N GLU A 64 -13.99 0.42 -5.87
CA GLU A 64 -14.01 1.09 -4.56
C GLU A 64 -12.76 0.77 -3.73
N THR A 65 -12.33 -0.50 -3.71
CA THR A 65 -11.10 -0.92 -3.01
C THR A 65 -9.88 -0.25 -3.61
N LEU A 66 -9.77 -0.23 -4.94
CA LEU A 66 -8.68 0.42 -5.64
C LEU A 66 -8.66 1.93 -5.43
N ASN A 67 -9.83 2.56 -5.30
CA ASN A 67 -9.95 3.98 -4.99
C ASN A 67 -9.46 4.33 -3.58
N VAL A 68 -9.77 3.49 -2.58
CA VAL A 68 -9.28 3.66 -1.21
C VAL A 68 -7.76 3.51 -1.17
N ILE A 69 -7.25 2.51 -1.89
CA ILE A 69 -5.82 2.23 -1.98
C ILE A 69 -5.07 3.34 -2.70
N PHE A 70 -5.64 3.88 -3.79
CA PHE A 70 -5.08 5.03 -4.48
C PHE A 70 -4.87 6.21 -3.52
N LYS A 71 -5.92 6.57 -2.77
CA LYS A 71 -5.86 7.66 -1.78
C LYS A 71 -4.86 7.39 -0.65
N ALA A 72 -4.67 6.12 -0.29
CA ALA A 72 -3.70 5.73 0.72
C ALA A 72 -2.26 5.89 0.26
N PHE A 73 -1.99 5.68 -1.03
CA PHE A 73 -0.65 5.81 -1.60
C PHE A 73 -0.36 7.23 -2.13
N ASP A 74 -1.39 8.05 -2.35
CA ASP A 74 -1.28 9.47 -2.77
C ASP A 74 -0.91 10.34 -1.55
N THR A 75 0.30 10.09 -1.03
CA THR A 75 0.78 10.66 0.24
C THR A 75 0.92 12.17 0.19
N ASP A 76 1.26 12.73 -0.97
CA ASP A 76 1.38 14.16 -1.20
C ASP A 76 0.04 14.83 -1.60
N LYS A 77 -1.04 14.04 -1.69
CA LYS A 77 -2.38 14.46 -2.13
C LYS A 77 -2.36 15.21 -3.46
N SER A 78 -1.40 14.88 -4.33
CA SER A 78 -1.27 15.49 -5.64
C SER A 78 -2.42 15.05 -6.57
N GLY A 79 -3.12 13.97 -6.23
CA GLY A 79 -4.10 13.33 -7.08
C GLY A 79 -3.46 12.44 -8.14
N PHE A 80 -2.15 12.21 -8.05
CA PHE A 80 -1.37 11.36 -8.94
C PHE A 80 -0.39 10.51 -8.13
N LEU A 81 -0.34 9.21 -8.41
CA LEU A 81 0.73 8.36 -7.90
C LEU A 81 1.93 8.44 -8.81
N SER A 82 3.05 8.90 -8.27
CA SER A 82 4.33 8.83 -8.97
C SER A 82 4.73 7.38 -9.25
N CYS A 83 5.62 7.16 -10.23
CA CYS A 83 6.15 5.82 -10.50
C CYS A 83 6.77 5.18 -9.25
N LYS A 84 7.36 5.98 -8.34
CA LYS A 84 7.93 5.52 -7.07
C LYS A 84 6.85 4.99 -6.14
N GLU A 85 5.78 5.76 -5.93
CA GLU A 85 4.65 5.36 -5.08
C GLU A 85 3.91 4.17 -5.66
N CYS A 86 3.78 4.08 -6.98
CA CYS A 86 3.16 2.92 -7.62
C CYS A 86 4.00 1.65 -7.48
N VAL A 87 5.33 1.72 -7.56
CA VAL A 87 6.22 0.56 -7.30
C VAL A 87 6.12 0.14 -5.84
N ALA A 88 6.07 1.09 -4.90
CA ALA A 88 5.86 0.81 -3.48
C ALA A 88 4.48 0.16 -3.23
N ALA A 89 3.43 0.69 -3.86
CA ALA A 89 2.09 0.11 -3.82
C ALA A 89 2.09 -1.31 -4.36
N LEU A 90 2.66 -1.56 -5.54
CA LEU A 90 2.79 -2.91 -6.12
C LEU A 90 3.52 -3.87 -5.18
N TYR A 91 4.60 -3.44 -4.53
CA TYR A 91 5.34 -4.28 -3.58
C TYR A 91 4.49 -4.66 -2.35
N VAL A 92 3.78 -3.68 -1.79
CA VAL A 92 2.83 -3.89 -0.68
C VAL A 92 1.69 -4.80 -1.11
N LEU A 93 1.22 -4.71 -2.35
CA LEU A 93 0.09 -5.48 -2.83
C LEU A 93 0.47 -6.88 -3.35
N THR A 94 1.74 -7.20 -3.63
CA THR A 94 2.09 -8.47 -4.30
C THR A 94 3.08 -9.38 -3.58
N LYS A 95 4.16 -8.90 -2.91
CA LYS A 95 5.27 -9.81 -2.49
C LYS A 95 6.01 -9.49 -1.17
N SER A 96 5.48 -8.64 -0.30
CA SER A 96 6.17 -8.27 0.95
C SER A 96 5.88 -9.21 2.14
N PRO A 97 6.90 -9.55 2.96
CA PRO A 97 6.69 -10.15 4.28
C PRO A 97 5.77 -9.27 5.14
N PRO A 98 4.95 -9.85 6.04
CA PRO A 98 3.98 -9.06 6.79
C PRO A 98 4.60 -7.95 7.66
N GLN A 99 5.77 -8.17 8.27
CA GLN A 99 6.47 -7.11 9.01
C GLN A 99 6.80 -5.90 8.12
N GLU A 100 7.36 -6.16 6.94
CA GLU A 100 7.76 -5.10 6.00
C GLU A 100 6.55 -4.37 5.45
N LYS A 101 5.48 -5.12 5.13
CA LYS A 101 4.20 -4.57 4.69
C LYS A 101 3.62 -3.62 5.73
N LEU A 102 3.56 -4.06 6.99
CA LEU A 102 3.08 -3.24 8.09
C LEU A 102 3.95 -2.01 8.34
N GLY A 103 5.28 -2.16 8.20
CA GLY A 103 6.21 -1.04 8.32
C GLY A 103 6.02 0.01 7.22
N TRP A 104 5.74 -0.42 5.99
CA TRP A 104 5.44 0.47 4.88
C TRP A 104 4.07 1.14 5.02
N ILE A 105 3.04 0.41 5.44
CA ILE A 105 1.72 0.98 5.73
C ILE A 105 1.85 2.01 6.85
N PHE A 106 2.66 1.75 7.86
CA PHE A 106 2.95 2.75 8.88
C PHE A 106 3.54 4.02 8.27
N ASP A 107 4.64 3.88 7.51
CA ASP A 107 5.34 5.04 6.93
C ASP A 107 4.48 5.82 5.92
N ALA A 108 3.57 5.16 5.21
CA ALA A 108 2.69 5.80 4.25
C ALA A 108 1.60 6.66 4.92
N PHE A 109 1.22 6.32 6.15
CA PHE A 109 0.14 6.99 6.86
C PHE A 109 0.62 7.93 7.96
N ASP A 110 1.89 7.86 8.37
CA ASP A 110 2.59 8.86 9.20
C ASP A 110 2.86 10.12 8.37
N GLN A 111 1.82 10.93 8.14
CA GLN A 111 1.87 12.08 7.21
C GLN A 111 2.79 13.18 7.74
N ASP A 112 2.86 13.33 9.06
CA ASP A 112 3.71 14.33 9.71
C ASP A 112 5.15 13.84 9.94
N ASN A 113 5.45 12.57 9.60
CA ASN A 113 6.74 11.90 9.85
C ASN A 113 7.17 12.00 11.32
N SER A 114 6.21 12.01 12.25
CA SER A 114 6.51 12.08 13.68
C SER A 114 7.11 10.78 14.22
N GLY A 115 7.05 9.68 13.44
CA GLY A 115 7.42 8.34 13.87
C GLY A 115 6.35 7.68 14.73
N THR A 116 5.19 8.31 14.87
CA THR A 116 4.03 7.83 15.61
C THR A 116 2.77 8.08 14.82
N LEU A 117 1.88 7.08 14.74
CA LEU A 117 0.56 7.30 14.16
C LEU A 117 -0.38 7.92 15.20
N ASP A 118 -0.99 9.04 14.84
CA ASP A 118 -2.03 9.67 15.65
C ASP A 118 -3.41 9.02 15.43
N TYR A 119 -4.40 9.47 16.21
CA TYR A 119 -5.77 8.97 16.13
C TYR A 119 -6.37 9.07 14.71
N ASN A 120 -6.15 10.17 14.00
CA ASN A 120 -6.71 10.39 12.67
C ASN A 120 -6.00 9.52 11.62
N GLU A 121 -4.70 9.33 11.74
CA GLU A 121 -3.91 8.46 10.86
C GLU A 121 -4.30 6.99 11.06
N LEU A 122 -4.48 6.55 12.30
CA LEU A 122 -4.98 5.22 12.63
C LEU A 122 -6.40 4.98 12.12
N LEU A 123 -7.28 5.98 12.14
CA LEU A 123 -8.62 5.88 11.55
C LEU A 123 -8.57 5.70 10.03
N GLN A 124 -7.66 6.38 9.33
CA GLN A 124 -7.47 6.21 7.90
C GLN A 124 -6.97 4.81 7.57
N ILE A 125 -5.98 4.31 8.31
CA ILE A 125 -5.49 2.94 8.20
C ILE A 125 -6.62 1.93 8.43
N ARG A 126 -7.42 2.13 9.49
CA ARG A 126 -8.58 1.30 9.78
C ARG A 126 -9.56 1.29 8.61
N ALA A 127 -9.88 2.44 8.03
CA ALA A 127 -10.79 2.51 6.89
C ALA A 127 -10.26 1.72 5.69
N VAL A 128 -8.96 1.78 5.41
CA VAL A 128 -8.31 1.00 4.34
C VAL A 128 -8.44 -0.49 4.60
N PHE A 129 -8.16 -0.93 5.82
CA PHE A 129 -8.27 -2.35 6.15
C PHE A 129 -9.70 -2.85 6.17
N VAL A 130 -10.65 -2.10 6.71
CA VAL A 130 -12.07 -2.47 6.69
C VAL A 130 -12.56 -2.55 5.25
N GLY A 131 -12.21 -1.58 4.40
CA GLY A 131 -12.53 -1.63 2.97
C GLY A 131 -11.92 -2.84 2.28
N THR A 132 -10.68 -3.18 2.61
CA THR A 132 -9.97 -4.37 2.09
C THR A 132 -10.63 -5.66 2.56
N ALA A 133 -11.01 -5.76 3.84
CA ALA A 133 -11.72 -6.90 4.42
C ALA A 133 -13.05 -7.16 3.72
N ILE A 134 -13.87 -6.11 3.55
CA ILE A 134 -15.17 -6.19 2.87
C ILE A 134 -14.98 -6.70 1.45
N ALA A 135 -13.95 -6.21 0.76
CA ALA A 135 -13.64 -6.60 -0.63
C ALA A 135 -13.31 -8.10 -0.76
N PHE A 136 -12.68 -8.70 0.24
CA PHE A 136 -12.39 -10.13 0.27
C PHE A 136 -13.53 -10.99 0.83
N GLY A 137 -14.70 -10.40 1.11
CA GLY A 137 -15.84 -11.11 1.68
C GLY A 137 -15.66 -11.49 3.16
N GLU A 138 -14.63 -10.93 3.80
CA GLU A 138 -14.40 -11.09 5.23
C GLU A 138 -15.47 -10.29 5.99
N ARG A 139 -15.97 -10.86 7.09
CA ARG A 139 -17.04 -10.24 7.91
C ARG A 139 -16.58 -9.85 9.31
N GLU A 140 -15.30 -10.06 9.63
CA GLU A 140 -14.72 -9.79 10.94
C GLU A 140 -13.90 -8.49 10.93
N PHE A 141 -14.59 -7.35 10.91
CA PHE A 141 -13.96 -6.02 10.89
C PHE A 141 -13.46 -5.57 12.28
N ASP A 142 -14.01 -6.16 13.34
CA ASP A 142 -13.69 -5.82 14.73
C ASP A 142 -12.24 -6.13 15.10
N LEU A 143 -11.47 -6.82 14.25
CA LEU A 143 -10.10 -7.23 14.57
C LEU A 143 -9.19 -6.01 14.77
N ILE A 144 -9.43 -4.92 14.04
CA ILE A 144 -8.68 -3.67 14.20
C ILE A 144 -9.16 -2.90 15.42
N ASP A 145 -10.48 -2.88 15.65
CA ASP A 145 -11.10 -2.30 16.86
C ASP A 145 -10.72 -3.04 18.14
N LYS A 146 -10.39 -4.33 18.03
CA LYS A 146 -9.86 -5.17 19.12
C LYS A 146 -8.35 -5.04 19.27
N ALA A 147 -7.62 -4.77 18.18
CA ALA A 147 -6.18 -4.62 18.19
C ALA A 147 -5.75 -3.24 18.74
N PHE A 148 -6.51 -2.19 18.46
CA PHE A 148 -6.24 -0.84 18.94
C PHE A 148 -7.48 -0.26 19.62
N THR A 149 -7.32 0.16 20.88
CA THR A 149 -8.30 1.01 21.54
C THR A 149 -8.15 2.43 20.99
N PHE A 150 -9.03 2.83 20.09
CA PHE A 150 -9.00 4.15 19.47
C PHE A 150 -9.44 5.22 20.48
N GLU A 151 -8.47 5.86 21.15
CA GLU A 151 -8.72 6.97 22.09
C GLU A 151 -8.14 8.29 21.54
N GLU A 152 -8.86 9.40 21.73
CA GLU A 152 -8.37 10.74 21.38
C GLU A 152 -7.08 11.04 22.17
N GLY A 153 -6.00 11.35 21.45
CA GLY A 153 -4.67 11.59 22.02
C GLY A 153 -3.74 10.38 22.02
N MET A 154 -4.18 9.21 21.54
CA MET A 154 -3.31 8.06 21.33
C MET A 154 -2.25 8.36 20.27
N LYS A 155 -1.03 7.90 20.55
CA LYS A 155 0.08 7.85 19.60
C LYS A 155 0.66 6.44 19.58
N VAL A 156 0.78 5.85 18.40
CA VAL A 156 1.28 4.48 18.24
C VAL A 156 2.61 4.50 17.50
N GLU A 157 3.68 4.06 18.15
CA GLU A 157 4.99 3.91 17.51
C GLU A 157 5.01 2.74 16.51
N LYS A 158 5.85 2.85 15.48
CA LYS A 158 6.01 1.83 14.43
C LYS A 158 6.22 0.41 14.95
N LYS A 159 7.07 0.25 15.96
CA LYS A 159 7.34 -1.06 16.57
C LYS A 159 6.11 -1.65 17.23
N ALA A 160 5.36 -0.83 17.97
CA ALA A 160 4.14 -1.25 18.63
C ALA A 160 3.05 -1.61 17.59
N PHE A 161 2.90 -0.77 16.56
CA PHE A 161 1.97 -1.02 15.46
C PHE A 161 2.22 -2.39 14.80
N ILE A 162 3.46 -2.65 14.38
CA ILE A 162 3.84 -3.91 13.74
C ILE A 162 3.64 -5.09 14.70
N ALA A 163 4.09 -4.97 15.95
CA ALA A 163 4.01 -6.05 16.94
C ALA A 163 2.56 -6.42 17.29
N THR A 164 1.67 -5.45 17.41
CA THR A 164 0.25 -5.68 17.68
C THR A 164 -0.42 -6.39 16.52
N LEU A 165 -0.21 -5.92 15.30
CA LEU A 165 -0.88 -6.45 14.11
C LEU A 165 -0.31 -7.80 13.65
N ILE A 166 0.98 -8.06 13.85
CA ILE A 166 1.59 -9.34 13.47
C ILE A 166 1.19 -10.49 14.39
N ASN A 167 0.97 -10.22 15.68
CA ASN A 167 0.47 -11.23 16.62
C ASN A 167 -1.01 -11.55 16.38
N HIS A 168 -1.71 -10.68 15.63
CA HIS A 168 -3.09 -10.88 15.27
C HIS A 168 -3.18 -11.74 14.00
N GLY A 169 -3.09 -13.07 14.14
CA GLY A 169 -3.01 -14.00 13.01
C GLY A 169 -4.15 -13.88 11.97
N LYS A 170 -5.34 -13.41 12.36
CA LYS A 170 -6.44 -13.10 11.44
C LYS A 170 -6.19 -11.83 10.62
N PHE A 171 -5.55 -10.83 11.21
CA PHE A 171 -5.16 -9.61 10.51
C PHE A 171 -4.08 -9.92 9.46
N LEU A 172 -3.15 -10.82 9.75
CA LEU A 172 -2.18 -11.29 8.76
C LEU A 172 -2.81 -11.95 7.54
N ARG A 173 -3.96 -12.60 7.66
CA ARG A 173 -4.74 -13.11 6.52
C ARG A 173 -5.46 -12.00 5.74
N LEU A 174 -5.76 -10.89 6.41
CA LEU A 174 -6.41 -9.74 5.81
C LEU A 174 -5.44 -8.91 4.94
N ILE A 175 -4.23 -8.69 5.45
CA ILE A 175 -3.17 -7.92 4.76
C ILE A 175 -2.25 -8.81 3.92
N GLY A 176 -2.21 -10.10 4.22
CA GLY A 176 -1.44 -11.11 3.53
C GLY A 176 -2.40 -12.01 2.77
N PHE A 177 -2.28 -11.98 1.46
CA PHE A 177 -2.80 -12.90 0.46
C PHE A 177 -2.43 -14.37 0.76
N TYR A 178 -2.99 -14.90 1.85
CA TYR A 178 -2.59 -16.15 2.48
C TYR A 178 -3.53 -17.25 2.01
N GLU A 179 -3.37 -17.71 0.76
CA GLU A 179 -3.90 -19.02 0.38
C GLU A 179 -2.91 -20.11 0.84
N ASN A 180 -3.38 -20.96 1.76
CA ASN A 180 -2.82 -22.29 2.03
C ASN A 180 -1.39 -22.41 2.58
N GLY A 181 -0.85 -21.41 3.29
CA GLY A 181 0.41 -21.58 4.03
C GLY A 181 1.67 -21.65 3.16
N GLU A 182 1.55 -21.39 1.86
CA GLU A 182 2.67 -21.16 0.97
C GLU A 182 2.54 -19.77 0.34
N TYR A 183 3.67 -19.10 0.16
CA TYR A 183 3.74 -17.82 -0.55
C TYR A 183 3.29 -18.04 -1.99
N SER A 184 2.04 -17.73 -2.32
CA SER A 184 1.57 -17.74 -3.70
C SER A 184 2.29 -16.64 -4.48
N LEU A 185 3.34 -17.02 -5.19
CA LEU A 185 4.03 -16.21 -6.18
C LEU A 185 3.11 -16.01 -7.38
N TYR A 186 2.31 -14.95 -7.37
CA TYR A 186 1.94 -14.26 -8.61
C TYR A 186 3.03 -13.23 -8.89
#